data_AF-A0A7W9TNT7-F1
#
_entry.id   AF-A0A7W9TNT7-F1
#
_cell.length_a   1.000
_cell.length_b   1.000
_cell.length_c   1.000
_cell.angle_alpha   90.00
_cell.angle_beta   90.00
_cell.angle_gamma   90.00
#
_symmetry.space_group_name_H-M   'P 1'
#
loop_
_entity.id
_entity.type
_entity.pdbx_description
1 polymer ?
#
loop_
_entity_poly.entity_id
_entity_poly.type
_entity_poly.pdbx_seq_one_letter_code
_entity_poly.pdbx_strand_id
1 'polypeptide(L)'
;MSADPASPERILAPAVARASAVLDLLARSGRPATLAELARALQLPKSSLHGLCATLEQLNLITRLDGGQMTLGPHVMMWANAFMARLDITQEFFASWDDMRVLPEETITLSVRDGAEVVYIACRNGQHPLGLRFHAGMRLPAVYTATGLAMLSTLPDASVRKLLDGLPGGWPVPLTDHGLRDTAAVIDELRRIRQRRYSTDREWVREGMYCYGAPVFDSHHPEAVAGVAVSIRSLEANPALEERAGQAIRKLADRLSERLGAWRRP
;
A
#
# COMPACT_ATOMS: atom_id res chain seq x y z
N MET A 1 5.52 -1.53 37.62
CA MET A 1 5.59 -2.89 37.05
C MET A 1 6.08 -2.73 35.62
N SER A 2 7.39 -2.89 35.43
CA SER A 2 8.08 -2.56 34.17
C SER A 2 7.78 -3.65 33.14
N ALA A 3 7.20 -3.27 31.99
CA ALA A 3 7.09 -4.15 30.84
C ALA A 3 8.46 -4.25 30.18
N ASP A 4 8.98 -5.47 30.12
CA ASP A 4 10.23 -5.83 29.45
C ASP A 4 10.06 -5.64 27.92
N PRO A 5 10.93 -4.89 27.22
CA PRO A 5 10.84 -4.76 25.78
C PRO A 5 11.06 -6.12 25.11
N ALA A 6 10.15 -6.48 24.20
CA ALA A 6 10.12 -7.74 23.48
C ALA A 6 11.52 -8.25 23.09
N SER A 7 11.89 -9.41 23.62
CA SER A 7 13.08 -10.16 23.24
C SER A 7 13.05 -10.37 21.72
N PRO A 8 14.17 -10.26 20.98
CA PRO A 8 14.17 -10.54 19.55
C PRO A 8 13.65 -11.97 19.34
N GLU A 9 12.56 -12.10 18.56
CA GLU A 9 11.94 -13.40 18.27
C GLU A 9 13.02 -14.39 17.81
N ARG A 10 13.17 -15.47 18.58
CA ARG A 10 14.19 -16.47 18.32
C ARG A 10 13.85 -17.19 17.02
N ILE A 11 14.63 -16.95 15.96
CA ILE A 11 14.49 -17.66 14.69
C ILE A 11 14.73 -19.15 14.93
N LEU A 12 13.66 -19.96 14.84
CA LEU A 12 13.69 -21.39 15.12
C LEU A 12 14.44 -22.19 14.04
N ALA A 13 14.43 -21.71 12.80
CA ALA A 13 15.09 -22.34 11.65
C ALA A 13 16.01 -21.34 10.92
N PRO A 14 17.26 -21.14 11.37
CA PRO A 14 18.19 -20.16 10.79
C PRO A 14 18.46 -20.37 9.28
N ALA A 15 18.40 -21.61 8.80
CA ALA A 15 18.58 -21.92 7.38
C ALA A 15 17.46 -21.34 6.51
N VAL A 16 16.20 -21.39 6.98
CA VAL A 16 15.05 -20.82 6.27
C VAL A 16 15.14 -19.30 6.22
N ALA A 17 15.50 -18.65 7.33
CA ALA A 17 15.68 -17.20 7.34
C ALA A 17 16.79 -16.74 6.37
N ARG A 18 17.91 -17.48 6.32
CA ARG A 18 18.99 -17.19 5.37
C ARG A 18 18.58 -17.45 3.93
N ALA A 19 17.83 -18.52 3.66
CA ALA A 19 17.29 -18.83 2.34
C ALA A 19 16.37 -17.71 1.84
N SER A 20 15.44 -17.26 2.68
CA SER A 20 14.55 -16.12 2.39
C SER A 20 15.36 -14.88 2.06
N ALA A 21 16.37 -14.55 2.87
CA ALA A 21 17.20 -13.37 2.66
C ALA A 21 17.98 -13.40 1.33
N VAL A 22 18.41 -14.58 0.87
CA VAL A 22 19.01 -14.75 -0.47
C VAL A 22 18.00 -14.44 -1.58
N LEU A 23 16.80 -15.02 -1.49
CA LEU A 23 15.73 -14.79 -2.47
C LEU A 23 15.31 -13.31 -2.49
N ASP A 24 15.15 -12.68 -1.32
CA ASP A 24 14.80 -11.26 -1.18
C ASP A 24 15.86 -10.35 -1.82
N LEU A 25 17.15 -10.66 -1.61
CA LEU A 25 18.24 -9.88 -2.19
C LEU A 25 18.27 -9.98 -3.72
N LEU A 26 18.07 -11.19 -4.27
CA LEU A 26 17.98 -11.41 -5.71
C LEU A 26 16.74 -10.75 -6.33
N ALA A 27 15.61 -10.76 -5.62
CA ALA A 27 14.39 -10.07 -6.04
C ALA A 27 14.59 -8.55 -6.12
N ARG A 28 15.22 -7.96 -5.09
CA ARG A 28 15.44 -6.51 -4.99
C ARG A 28 16.50 -5.98 -5.93
N SER A 29 17.54 -6.76 -6.22
CA SER A 29 18.63 -6.30 -7.09
C SER A 29 18.18 -6.11 -8.54
N GLY A 30 17.13 -6.82 -8.97
CA GLY A 30 16.64 -6.82 -10.36
C GLY A 30 17.68 -7.32 -11.37
N ARG A 31 18.81 -7.86 -10.89
CA ARG A 31 19.94 -8.36 -11.67
C ARG A 31 20.55 -9.60 -11.04
N PRO A 32 21.17 -10.49 -11.84
CA PRO A 32 21.91 -11.63 -11.32
C PRO A 32 23.05 -11.22 -10.37
N ALA A 33 23.33 -12.07 -9.38
CA ALA A 33 24.38 -11.85 -8.38
C ALA A 33 25.28 -13.08 -8.22
N THR A 34 26.57 -12.85 -8.00
CA THR A 34 27.55 -13.90 -7.68
C THR A 34 27.47 -14.32 -6.21
N LEU A 35 28.00 -15.50 -5.88
CA LEU A 35 28.11 -15.97 -4.49
C LEU A 35 28.88 -14.97 -3.59
N ALA A 36 29.90 -14.30 -4.15
CA ALA A 36 30.69 -13.32 -3.42
C ALA A 36 29.90 -12.03 -3.12
N GLU A 37 29.07 -11.56 -4.05
CA GLU A 37 28.16 -10.43 -3.81
C GLU A 37 27.12 -10.76 -2.75
N LEU A 38 26.48 -11.94 -2.84
CA LEU A 38 25.49 -12.40 -1.87
C LEU A 38 26.10 -12.54 -0.47
N ALA A 39 27.28 -13.16 -0.35
CA ALA A 39 27.98 -13.32 0.94
C ALA A 39 28.31 -11.97 1.59
N ARG A 40 28.75 -10.99 0.80
CA ARG A 40 29.07 -9.65 1.27
C ARG A 40 27.81 -8.91 1.75
N ALA A 41 26.75 -8.94 0.95
CA ALA A 41 25.51 -8.23 1.26
C ALA A 41 24.78 -8.81 2.47
N LEU A 42 24.77 -10.14 2.63
CA LEU A 42 24.09 -10.82 3.73
C LEU A 42 24.98 -11.05 4.97
N GLN A 43 26.27 -10.68 4.89
CA GLN A 43 27.27 -10.93 5.94
C GLN A 43 27.33 -12.41 6.36
N LEU A 44 27.22 -13.32 5.39
CA LEU A 44 27.26 -14.77 5.62
C LEU A 44 28.59 -15.38 5.14
N PRO A 45 29.13 -16.39 5.83
CA PRO A 45 30.30 -17.13 5.35
C PRO A 45 30.04 -17.78 3.99
N LYS A 46 31.03 -17.72 3.08
CA LYS A 46 30.91 -18.31 1.73
C LYS A 46 30.61 -19.82 1.75
N SER A 47 31.18 -20.55 2.70
CA SER A 47 31.01 -22.01 2.80
C SER A 47 29.56 -22.41 3.11
N SER A 48 28.91 -21.72 4.05
CA SER A 48 27.51 -21.99 4.40
C SER A 48 26.55 -21.47 3.34
N LEU A 49 26.88 -20.33 2.70
CA LEU A 49 26.09 -19.79 1.61
C LEU A 49 26.15 -20.67 0.35
N HIS A 50 27.29 -21.30 0.06
CA HIS A 50 27.43 -22.20 -1.08
C HIS A 50 26.44 -23.37 -0.99
N GLY A 51 26.39 -24.06 0.17
CA GLY A 51 25.43 -25.14 0.38
C GLY A 51 23.98 -24.66 0.30
N LEU A 52 23.68 -23.49 0.86
CA LEU A 52 22.34 -22.89 0.80
C LEU A 52 21.90 -22.59 -0.65
N CYS A 53 22.77 -21.96 -1.44
CA CYS A 53 22.50 -21.66 -2.85
C CYS A 53 22.36 -22.94 -3.68
N ALA A 54 23.21 -23.95 -3.45
CA ALA A 54 23.08 -25.24 -4.13
C ALA A 54 21.73 -25.91 -3.84
N THR A 55 21.25 -25.87 -2.59
CA THR A 55 19.92 -26.37 -2.24
C THR A 55 18.80 -25.55 -2.89
N LEU A 56 18.89 -24.22 -2.87
CA LEU A 56 17.91 -23.36 -3.56
C LEU A 56 17.86 -23.63 -5.07
N GLU A 57 19.00 -23.94 -5.68
CA GLU A 57 19.12 -24.28 -7.10
C GLU A 57 18.47 -25.63 -7.40
N GLN A 58 18.71 -26.65 -6.56
CA GLN A 58 18.04 -27.95 -6.64
C GLN A 58 16.52 -27.84 -6.49
N LEU A 59 16.04 -26.90 -5.69
CA LEU A 59 14.61 -26.61 -5.51
C LEU A 59 14.03 -25.71 -6.62
N ASN A 60 14.82 -25.32 -7.62
CA ASN A 60 14.45 -24.38 -8.70
C ASN A 60 13.99 -23.00 -8.20
N LEU A 61 14.42 -22.61 -6.99
CA LEU A 61 14.16 -21.30 -6.39
C LEU A 61 15.19 -20.25 -6.81
N ILE A 62 16.38 -20.70 -7.20
CA ILE A 62 17.36 -19.90 -7.94
C ILE A 62 17.77 -20.63 -9.22
N THR A 63 18.21 -19.87 -10.20
CA THR A 63 18.83 -20.39 -11.43
C THR A 63 20.24 -19.85 -11.53
N ARG A 64 21.21 -20.72 -11.80
CA ARG A 64 22.59 -20.34 -12.07
C ARG A 64 22.76 -20.06 -13.56
N LEU A 65 23.31 -18.90 -13.89
CA LEU A 65 23.63 -18.45 -15.24
C LEU A 65 25.07 -18.82 -15.60
N ASP A 66 25.40 -18.69 -16.88
CA ASP A 66 26.76 -18.78 -17.37
C ASP A 66 27.66 -17.77 -16.64
N GLY A 67 28.83 -18.23 -16.18
CA GLY A 67 29.72 -17.42 -15.34
C GLY A 67 29.43 -17.47 -13.83
N GLY A 68 28.48 -18.30 -13.40
CA GLY A 68 28.25 -18.62 -11.97
C GLY A 68 27.44 -17.57 -11.20
N GLN A 69 26.88 -16.58 -11.91
CA GLN A 69 25.88 -15.67 -11.36
C GLN A 69 24.57 -16.43 -11.11
N MET A 70 23.76 -15.93 -10.18
CA MET A 70 22.50 -16.54 -9.77
C MET A 70 21.37 -15.51 -9.88
N THR A 71 20.20 -15.96 -10.30
CA THR A 71 18.96 -15.18 -10.36
C THR A 71 17.81 -15.99 -9.74
N LEU A 72 16.64 -15.39 -9.54
CA LEU A 72 15.45 -16.13 -9.10
C LEU A 72 15.08 -17.22 -10.11
N GLY A 73 14.75 -18.39 -9.60
CA GLY A 73 14.32 -19.53 -10.39
C GLY A 73 12.80 -19.55 -10.62
N PRO A 74 12.33 -20.32 -11.61
CA PRO A 74 10.92 -20.31 -12.04
C PRO A 74 9.96 -20.86 -10.98
N HIS A 75 10.42 -21.63 -9.99
CA HIS A 75 9.55 -22.17 -8.94
C HIS A 75 8.90 -21.07 -8.08
N VAL A 76 9.54 -19.89 -7.98
CA VAL A 76 8.96 -18.72 -7.31
C VAL A 76 7.64 -18.29 -7.96
N MET A 77 7.53 -18.40 -9.29
CA MET A 77 6.30 -18.06 -10.02
C MET A 77 5.15 -18.99 -9.67
N MET A 78 5.42 -20.27 -9.38
CA MET A 78 4.38 -21.21 -8.94
C MET A 78 3.76 -20.78 -7.62
N TRP A 79 4.57 -20.33 -6.66
CA TRP A 79 4.08 -19.80 -5.38
C TRP A 79 3.34 -18.48 -5.56
N ALA A 80 3.87 -17.58 -6.38
CA ALA A 80 3.20 -16.32 -6.69
C ALA A 80 1.81 -16.57 -7.30
N ASN A 81 1.71 -17.45 -8.30
CA ASN A 81 0.42 -17.80 -8.91
C ASN A 81 -0.56 -18.43 -7.91
N ALA A 82 -0.10 -19.35 -7.06
CA ALA A 82 -0.93 -19.98 -6.04
C ALA A 82 -1.43 -18.97 -4.98
N PHE A 83 -0.60 -17.99 -4.62
CA PHE A 83 -0.96 -16.90 -3.73
C PHE A 83 -1.96 -15.95 -4.38
N MET A 84 -1.66 -15.46 -5.59
CA MET A 84 -2.50 -14.52 -6.33
C MET A 84 -3.88 -15.11 -6.67
N ALA A 85 -3.98 -16.42 -6.94
CA ALA A 85 -5.25 -17.09 -7.20
C ALA A 85 -6.23 -17.07 -6.02
N ARG A 86 -5.75 -16.77 -4.80
CA ARG A 86 -6.56 -16.70 -3.57
C ARG A 86 -6.74 -15.28 -3.05
N LEU A 87 -6.10 -14.29 -3.67
CA LEU A 87 -6.01 -12.95 -3.13
C LEU A 87 -7.26 -12.14 -3.48
N ASP A 88 -8.16 -12.00 -2.51
CA ASP A 88 -9.33 -11.12 -2.58
C ASP A 88 -9.12 -9.91 -1.68
N ILE A 89 -8.76 -8.77 -2.28
CA ILE A 89 -8.50 -7.52 -1.56
C ILE A 89 -9.67 -7.09 -0.67
N THR A 90 -10.91 -7.43 -1.02
CA THR A 90 -12.08 -7.08 -0.21
C THR A 90 -12.16 -7.93 1.05
N GLN A 91 -11.84 -9.22 0.98
CA GLN A 91 -11.75 -10.09 2.15
C GLN A 91 -10.62 -9.66 3.09
N GLU A 92 -9.45 -9.34 2.52
CA GLU A 92 -8.30 -8.86 3.30
C GLU A 92 -8.58 -7.50 3.97
N PHE A 93 -9.35 -6.64 3.32
CA PHE A 93 -9.85 -5.38 3.88
C PHE A 93 -10.72 -5.60 5.12
N PHE A 94 -11.72 -6.47 5.03
CA PHE A 94 -12.58 -6.77 6.18
C PHE A 94 -11.78 -7.42 7.33
N ALA A 95 -10.87 -8.34 7.03
CA ALA A 95 -10.03 -8.99 8.05
C ALA A 95 -9.08 -8.00 8.74
N SER A 96 -8.46 -7.08 7.98
CA SER A 96 -7.47 -6.15 8.52
C SER A 96 -8.08 -5.10 9.46
N TRP A 97 -9.38 -4.82 9.32
CA TRP A 97 -10.08 -3.88 10.18
C TRP A 97 -10.41 -4.46 11.56
N ASP A 98 -10.86 -5.71 11.63
CA ASP A 98 -11.18 -6.33 12.93
C ASP A 98 -9.96 -6.33 13.87
N ASP A 99 -8.75 -6.29 13.31
CA ASP A 99 -7.47 -6.17 14.03
C ASP A 99 -7.04 -4.72 14.36
N MET A 100 -7.72 -3.69 13.85
CA MET A 100 -7.19 -2.32 13.86
C MET A 100 -7.41 -1.60 15.19
N ARG A 101 -8.40 -2.01 16.00
CA ARG A 101 -8.73 -1.49 17.36
C ARG A 101 -8.86 0.04 17.52
N VAL A 102 -8.67 0.82 16.46
CA VAL A 102 -8.59 2.29 16.44
C VAL A 102 -9.67 2.81 15.51
N LEU A 103 -10.50 3.73 16.00
CA LEU A 103 -11.69 4.28 15.32
C LEU A 103 -12.78 3.24 14.98
N PRO A 104 -13.11 2.27 15.88
CA PRO A 104 -13.98 1.13 15.58
C PRO A 104 -15.40 1.50 15.10
N GLU A 105 -15.84 2.72 15.41
CA GLU A 105 -17.17 3.24 15.10
C GLU A 105 -17.22 4.08 13.83
N GLU A 106 -16.07 4.34 13.20
CA GLU A 106 -15.97 5.20 12.02
C GLU A 106 -16.19 4.43 10.70
N THR A 107 -16.54 5.18 9.66
CA THR A 107 -16.73 4.60 8.33
C THR A 107 -15.39 4.40 7.64
N ILE A 108 -15.20 3.24 7.01
CA ILE A 108 -14.00 2.94 6.22
C ILE A 108 -14.40 2.48 4.85
N THR A 109 -13.61 2.92 3.90
CA THR A 109 -13.81 2.63 2.50
C THR A 109 -12.54 2.09 1.88
N LEU A 110 -12.72 1.17 0.93
CA LEU A 110 -11.72 0.68 0.00
C LEU A 110 -12.20 1.02 -1.40
N SER A 111 -11.32 1.64 -2.19
CA SER A 111 -11.61 1.99 -3.57
C SER A 111 -10.42 1.73 -4.48
N VAL A 112 -10.72 1.51 -5.75
CA VAL A 112 -9.73 1.44 -6.84
C VAL A 112 -9.90 2.64 -7.74
N ARG A 113 -8.83 3.05 -8.44
CA ARG A 113 -8.89 4.15 -9.40
C ARG A 113 -9.29 3.62 -10.78
N ASP A 114 -10.24 4.30 -11.42
CA ASP A 114 -10.51 4.16 -12.85
C ASP A 114 -10.39 5.54 -13.51
N GLY A 115 -9.32 5.74 -14.29
CA GLY A 115 -9.01 7.06 -14.85
C GLY A 115 -8.87 8.13 -13.75
N ALA A 116 -9.70 9.17 -13.83
CA ALA A 116 -9.75 10.28 -12.87
C ALA A 116 -10.84 10.13 -11.81
N GLU A 117 -11.45 8.95 -11.71
CA GLU A 117 -12.45 8.62 -10.70
C GLU A 117 -11.95 7.51 -9.79
N VAL A 118 -12.59 7.38 -8.64
CA VAL A 118 -12.49 6.21 -7.77
C VAL A 118 -13.78 5.41 -7.82
N VAL A 119 -13.65 4.09 -7.75
CA VAL A 119 -14.76 3.15 -7.59
C VAL A 119 -14.63 2.47 -6.24
N TYR A 120 -15.63 2.63 -5.38
CA TYR A 120 -15.67 1.94 -4.10
C TYR A 120 -15.97 0.46 -4.31
N ILE A 121 -15.14 -0.42 -3.76
CA ILE A 121 -15.26 -1.88 -3.91
C ILE A 121 -15.60 -2.58 -2.59
N ALA A 122 -15.29 -1.95 -1.46
CA ALA A 122 -15.74 -2.39 -0.15
C ALA A 122 -15.92 -1.18 0.78
N CYS A 123 -16.95 -1.23 1.62
CA CYS A 123 -17.22 -0.18 2.60
C CYS A 123 -17.73 -0.84 3.88
N ARG A 124 -17.20 -0.40 5.02
CA ARG A 124 -17.79 -0.65 6.34
C ARG A 124 -18.30 0.69 6.85
N ASN A 125 -19.62 0.88 6.78
CA ASN A 125 -20.23 2.10 7.31
C ASN A 125 -20.20 2.05 8.84
N GLY A 126 -19.75 3.14 9.46
CA GLY A 126 -19.67 3.32 10.89
C GLY A 126 -21.04 3.56 11.54
N GLN A 127 -21.04 3.78 12.85
CA GLN A 127 -22.26 4.06 13.61
C GLN A 127 -22.66 5.54 13.54
N HIS A 128 -21.69 6.42 13.30
CA HIS A 128 -21.92 7.86 13.23
C HIS A 128 -22.50 8.27 11.85
N PRO A 129 -23.58 9.06 11.80
CA PRO A 129 -24.13 9.54 10.55
C PRO A 129 -23.22 10.61 9.95
N LEU A 130 -22.60 10.29 8.81
CA LEU A 130 -21.78 11.23 8.01
C LEU A 130 -22.62 12.01 6.98
N GLY A 131 -23.93 11.77 6.94
CA GLY A 131 -24.81 12.31 5.90
C GLY A 131 -24.55 11.73 4.50
N LEU A 132 -23.55 10.86 4.33
CA LEU A 132 -23.26 10.11 3.11
C LEU A 132 -23.08 8.63 3.48
N ARG A 133 -23.69 7.73 2.70
CA ARG A 133 -23.56 6.29 2.87
C ARG A 133 -22.80 5.70 1.70
N PHE A 134 -21.58 5.25 1.96
CA PHE A 134 -20.76 4.61 0.91
C PHE A 134 -21.27 3.19 0.63
N HIS A 135 -21.22 2.80 -0.65
CA HIS A 135 -21.58 1.46 -1.10
C HIS A 135 -20.67 1.02 -2.25
N ALA A 136 -20.53 -0.29 -2.45
CA ALA A 136 -19.80 -0.82 -3.58
C ALA A 136 -20.42 -0.33 -4.91
N GLY A 137 -19.57 -0.07 -5.90
CA GLY A 137 -19.94 0.49 -7.20
C GLY A 137 -20.15 2.01 -7.21
N MET A 138 -20.20 2.68 -6.05
CA MET A 138 -20.23 4.15 -5.99
C MET A 138 -18.97 4.73 -6.66
N ARG A 139 -19.13 5.81 -7.42
CA ARG A 139 -18.02 6.53 -8.07
C ARG A 139 -17.96 7.97 -7.61
N LEU A 140 -16.74 8.49 -7.46
CA LEU A 140 -16.48 9.90 -7.15
C LEU A 140 -15.22 10.39 -7.88
N PRO A 141 -15.09 11.70 -8.19
CA PRO A 141 -13.86 12.25 -8.74
C PRO A 141 -12.69 12.05 -7.80
N ALA A 142 -11.59 11.47 -8.29
CA ALA A 142 -10.44 11.11 -7.47
C ALA A 142 -9.83 12.32 -6.75
N VAL A 143 -9.87 13.50 -7.39
CA VAL A 143 -9.34 14.77 -6.87
C VAL A 143 -10.07 15.30 -5.64
N TYR A 144 -11.29 14.80 -5.34
CA TYR A 144 -12.05 15.22 -4.15
C TYR A 144 -12.03 14.20 -3.03
N THR A 145 -11.63 12.96 -3.32
CA THR A 145 -11.67 11.89 -2.33
C THR A 145 -10.30 11.68 -1.68
N ALA A 146 -10.27 11.34 -0.39
CA ALA A 146 -9.03 10.94 0.27
C ALA A 146 -8.40 9.71 -0.42
N THR A 147 -9.17 8.66 -0.72
CA THR A 147 -8.62 7.47 -1.40
C THR A 147 -8.06 7.80 -2.79
N GLY A 148 -8.73 8.66 -3.56
CA GLY A 148 -8.27 9.10 -4.87
C GLY A 148 -6.98 9.89 -4.81
N LEU A 149 -6.89 10.88 -3.92
CA LEU A 149 -5.66 11.64 -3.68
C LEU A 149 -4.51 10.75 -3.19
N ALA A 150 -4.81 9.79 -2.32
CA ALA A 150 -3.83 8.80 -1.87
C ALA A 150 -3.25 8.02 -3.06
N MET A 151 -4.09 7.49 -3.95
CA MET A 151 -3.63 6.76 -5.14
C MET A 151 -2.89 7.67 -6.13
N LEU A 152 -3.44 8.85 -6.43
CA LEU A 152 -2.81 9.83 -7.34
C LEU A 152 -1.44 10.30 -6.82
N SER A 153 -1.23 10.36 -5.50
CA SER A 153 0.06 10.74 -4.92
C SER A 153 1.19 9.78 -5.25
N THR A 154 0.87 8.55 -5.67
CA THR A 154 1.85 7.53 -6.09
C THR A 154 2.28 7.67 -7.55
N LEU A 155 1.55 8.46 -8.34
CA LEU A 155 1.88 8.72 -9.74
C LEU A 155 2.90 9.87 -9.88
N PRO A 156 3.72 9.87 -10.94
CA PRO A 156 4.51 11.04 -11.32
C PRO A 156 3.62 12.25 -11.62
N ASP A 157 4.06 13.47 -11.26
CA ASP A 157 3.30 14.71 -11.51
C ASP A 157 2.89 14.86 -12.99
N ALA A 158 3.76 14.44 -13.92
CA ALA A 158 3.46 14.49 -15.36
C ALA A 158 2.29 13.58 -15.76
N SER A 159 2.19 12.38 -15.16
CA SER A 159 1.08 11.45 -15.41
C SER A 159 -0.23 12.00 -14.87
N VAL A 160 -0.20 12.64 -13.69
CA VAL A 160 -1.39 13.29 -13.10
C VAL A 160 -1.85 14.46 -13.95
N ARG A 161 -0.94 15.33 -14.43
CA ARG A 161 -1.30 16.43 -15.34
C ARG A 161 -1.95 15.91 -16.61
N LYS A 162 -1.31 14.94 -17.28
CA LYS A 162 -1.86 14.33 -18.49
C LYS A 162 -3.26 13.75 -18.27
N LEU A 163 -3.49 13.13 -17.12
CA LEU A 163 -4.79 12.57 -16.75
C LEU A 163 -5.87 13.66 -16.58
N LEU A 164 -5.57 14.72 -15.83
CA LEU A 164 -6.54 15.76 -15.49
C LEU A 164 -6.78 16.75 -16.63
N ASP A 165 -5.73 17.16 -17.33
CA ASP A 165 -5.83 18.09 -18.46
C ASP A 165 -6.43 17.42 -19.71
N GLY A 166 -6.40 16.08 -19.76
CA GLY A 166 -6.98 15.27 -20.84
C GLY A 166 -8.45 14.89 -20.65
N LEU A 167 -9.13 15.42 -19.63
CA LEU A 167 -10.53 15.08 -19.35
C LEU A 167 -11.47 15.63 -20.44
N PRO A 168 -12.28 14.79 -21.11
CA PRO A 168 -13.18 15.24 -22.18
C PRO A 168 -14.21 16.30 -21.74
N GLY A 169 -14.58 16.29 -20.46
CA GLY A 169 -15.52 17.23 -19.84
C GLY A 169 -14.86 18.39 -19.10
N GLY A 170 -13.53 18.52 -19.16
CA GLY A 170 -12.78 19.49 -18.36
C GLY A 170 -12.70 19.12 -16.88
N TRP A 171 -12.49 20.15 -16.04
CA TRP A 171 -12.37 19.97 -14.59
C TRP A 171 -13.66 19.39 -13.98
N PRO A 172 -13.58 18.41 -13.07
CA PRO A 172 -14.76 17.87 -12.39
C PRO A 172 -15.56 18.97 -11.68
N VAL A 173 -16.88 18.81 -11.62
CA VAL A 173 -17.73 19.75 -10.87
C VAL A 173 -17.48 19.57 -9.38
N PRO A 174 -17.12 20.64 -8.64
CA PRO A 174 -16.94 20.57 -7.19
C PRO A 174 -18.20 20.08 -6.49
N LEU A 175 -18.05 19.16 -5.54
CA LEU A 175 -19.17 18.61 -4.76
C LEU A 175 -19.55 19.54 -3.58
N THR A 176 -18.62 20.40 -3.18
CA THR A 176 -18.76 21.42 -2.14
C THR A 176 -17.92 22.65 -2.52
N ASP A 177 -18.02 23.71 -1.70
CA ASP A 177 -17.20 24.92 -1.89
C ASP A 177 -15.73 24.76 -1.47
N HIS A 178 -15.37 23.66 -0.81
CA HIS A 178 -14.03 23.44 -0.27
C HIS A 178 -13.08 22.68 -1.22
N GLY A 179 -13.61 22.09 -2.29
CA GLY A 179 -12.83 21.24 -3.21
C GLY A 179 -11.75 21.98 -4.02
N LEU A 180 -10.74 21.23 -4.44
CA LEU A 180 -9.65 21.71 -5.32
C LEU A 180 -10.20 22.19 -6.68
N ARG A 181 -9.60 23.23 -7.23
CA ARG A 181 -10.14 23.96 -8.39
C ARG A 181 -9.38 23.76 -9.70
N ASP A 182 -8.14 23.28 -9.63
CA ASP A 182 -7.32 23.07 -10.82
C ASP A 182 -6.20 22.03 -10.61
N THR A 183 -5.59 21.62 -11.73
CA THR A 183 -4.52 20.63 -11.77
C THR A 183 -3.31 21.05 -10.93
N ALA A 184 -2.97 22.35 -10.89
CA ALA A 184 -1.83 22.83 -10.13
C ALA A 184 -2.04 22.66 -8.62
N ALA A 185 -3.23 22.99 -8.12
CA ALA A 185 -3.64 22.79 -6.73
C ALA A 185 -3.61 21.31 -6.34
N VAL A 186 -4.04 20.41 -7.23
CA VAL A 186 -3.90 18.96 -7.01
C VAL A 186 -2.43 18.57 -6.89
N ILE A 187 -1.57 18.97 -7.83
CA ILE A 187 -0.14 18.62 -7.78
C ILE A 187 0.51 19.08 -6.47
N ASP A 188 0.22 20.29 -6.02
CA ASP A 188 0.76 20.80 -4.76
C ASP A 188 0.25 20.01 -3.55
N GLU A 189 -1.03 19.62 -3.54
CA GLU A 189 -1.56 18.74 -2.50
C GLU A 189 -0.91 17.35 -2.53
N LEU A 190 -0.74 16.75 -3.72
CA LEU A 190 -0.08 15.45 -3.85
C LEU A 190 1.36 15.47 -3.32
N ARG A 191 2.09 16.58 -3.49
CA ARG A 191 3.43 16.75 -2.89
C ARG A 191 3.39 16.75 -1.37
N ARG A 192 2.41 17.41 -0.75
CA ARG A 192 2.20 17.37 0.72
C ARG A 192 1.84 15.97 1.19
N ILE A 193 0.98 15.28 0.43
CA ILE A 193 0.59 13.89 0.71
C ILE A 193 1.81 12.98 0.71
N ARG A 194 2.72 13.10 -0.27
CA ARG A 194 3.97 12.32 -0.31
C ARG A 194 4.85 12.56 0.91
N GLN A 195 4.87 13.79 1.45
CA GLN A 195 5.63 14.12 2.66
C GLN A 195 5.00 13.54 3.94
N ARG A 196 3.68 13.73 4.14
CA ARG A 196 2.97 13.27 5.35
C ARG A 196 2.56 11.78 5.31
N ARG A 197 2.59 11.18 4.12
CA ARG A 197 2.25 9.78 3.80
C ARG A 197 0.77 9.39 4.00
N TYR A 198 -0.12 10.36 4.12
CA TYR A 198 -1.57 10.17 4.05
C TYR A 198 -2.21 11.36 3.35
N SER A 199 -3.43 11.16 2.86
CA SER A 199 -4.27 12.14 2.17
C SER A 199 -5.37 12.63 3.08
N THR A 200 -5.90 13.81 2.78
CA THR A 200 -7.03 14.39 3.50
C THR A 200 -8.03 14.96 2.52
N ASP A 201 -9.29 14.63 2.73
CA ASP A 201 -10.44 15.34 2.20
C ASP A 201 -11.06 16.09 3.38
N ARG A 202 -11.09 17.42 3.32
CA ARG A 202 -11.67 18.30 4.35
C ARG A 202 -12.93 18.94 3.79
N GLU A 203 -14.01 18.18 3.82
CA GLU A 203 -15.33 18.54 3.31
C GLU A 203 -15.38 18.76 1.79
N TRP A 204 -14.53 18.11 1.02
CA TRP A 204 -14.52 18.20 -0.45
C TRP A 204 -15.57 17.31 -1.09
N VAL A 205 -15.89 16.18 -0.46
CA VAL A 205 -16.98 15.29 -0.90
C VAL A 205 -18.32 15.68 -0.27
N ARG A 206 -18.30 16.07 1.01
CA ARG A 206 -19.50 16.33 1.80
C ARG A 206 -19.18 17.27 2.95
N GLU A 207 -19.97 18.33 3.09
CA GLU A 207 -19.93 19.21 4.26
C GLU A 207 -20.11 18.43 5.56
N GLY A 208 -19.36 18.79 6.60
CA GLY A 208 -19.39 18.08 7.88
C GLY A 208 -18.59 16.78 7.95
N MET A 209 -17.86 16.40 6.89
CA MET A 209 -17.13 15.12 6.81
C MET A 209 -15.66 15.33 6.46
N TYR A 210 -14.76 14.81 7.31
CA TYR A 210 -13.33 14.73 7.03
C TYR A 210 -12.93 13.30 6.75
N CYS A 211 -12.15 13.07 5.70
CA CYS A 211 -11.62 11.75 5.36
C CYS A 211 -10.10 11.74 5.37
N TYR A 212 -9.50 10.65 5.83
CA TYR A 212 -8.06 10.42 5.84
C TYR A 212 -7.76 9.14 5.08
N GLY A 213 -6.92 9.21 4.05
CA GLY A 213 -6.68 8.09 3.15
C GLY A 213 -5.21 7.71 3.00
N ALA A 214 -4.93 6.45 2.70
CA ALA A 214 -3.59 5.96 2.41
C ALA A 214 -3.59 4.99 1.21
N PRO A 215 -2.52 5.00 0.40
CA PRO A 215 -2.40 4.14 -0.78
C PRO A 215 -2.07 2.70 -0.36
N VAL A 216 -2.67 1.74 -1.07
CA VAL A 216 -2.42 0.31 -0.94
C VAL A 216 -1.69 -0.19 -2.18
N PHE A 217 -0.60 -0.92 -1.98
CA PHE A 217 0.28 -1.42 -3.05
C PHE A 217 0.17 -2.94 -3.21
N ASP A 218 0.54 -3.45 -4.38
CA ASP A 218 0.77 -4.87 -4.61
C ASP A 218 2.26 -5.15 -4.83
N SER A 219 2.59 -6.40 -5.19
CA SER A 219 3.95 -6.81 -5.51
C SER A 219 4.44 -6.40 -6.90
N HIS A 220 3.55 -5.90 -7.78
CA HIS A 220 3.81 -5.77 -9.21
C HIS A 220 4.22 -4.36 -9.60
N HIS A 221 3.57 -3.33 -9.04
CA HIS A 221 3.72 -1.96 -9.51
C HIS A 221 4.18 -1.00 -8.41
N PRO A 222 4.92 0.05 -8.76
CA PRO A 222 5.26 1.12 -7.81
C PRO A 222 4.09 2.05 -7.50
N GLU A 223 3.03 1.97 -8.29
CA GLU A 223 1.79 2.73 -8.15
C GLU A 223 0.81 1.99 -7.23
N ALA A 224 -0.05 2.74 -6.53
CA ALA A 224 -1.08 2.14 -5.71
C ALA A 224 -2.12 1.40 -6.56
N VAL A 225 -2.49 0.20 -6.13
CA VAL A 225 -3.58 -0.60 -6.73
C VAL A 225 -4.94 -0.26 -6.12
N ALA A 226 -4.95 0.27 -4.89
CA ALA A 226 -6.15 0.70 -4.21
C ALA A 226 -5.85 1.84 -3.23
N GLY A 227 -6.89 2.46 -2.68
CA GLY A 227 -6.81 3.40 -1.58
C GLY A 227 -7.80 3.01 -0.49
N VAL A 228 -7.36 3.10 0.77
CA VAL A 228 -8.24 2.98 1.94
C VAL A 228 -8.39 4.33 2.61
N ALA A 229 -9.59 4.63 3.12
CA ALA A 229 -9.82 5.84 3.90
C ALA A 229 -10.74 5.60 5.09
N VAL A 230 -10.50 6.33 6.16
CA VAL A 230 -11.42 6.49 7.30
C VAL A 230 -12.10 7.85 7.23
N SER A 231 -13.40 7.89 7.49
CA SER A 231 -14.22 9.09 7.47
C SER A 231 -14.78 9.37 8.87
N ILE A 232 -14.61 10.61 9.33
CA ILE A 232 -15.05 11.10 10.64
C ILE A 232 -15.88 12.38 10.46
N ARG A 233 -16.63 12.79 11.49
CA ARG A 233 -17.36 14.06 11.48
C ARG A 233 -16.40 15.23 11.70
N SER A 234 -16.54 16.31 10.92
CA SER A 234 -15.65 17.47 11.03
C SER A 234 -15.75 18.19 12.37
N LEU A 235 -16.92 18.16 13.02
CA LEU A 235 -17.13 18.63 14.40
C LEU A 235 -16.14 18.03 15.42
N GLU A 236 -15.74 16.77 15.21
CA GLU A 236 -14.87 16.04 16.13
C GLU A 236 -13.39 16.23 15.78
N ALA A 237 -13.11 16.77 14.59
CA ALA A 237 -11.77 16.94 14.08
C ALA A 237 -11.00 17.97 14.92
N ASN A 238 -9.87 17.51 15.44
CA ASN A 238 -8.87 18.32 16.11
C ASN A 238 -7.49 17.78 15.74
N PRO A 239 -6.40 18.57 15.86
CA PRO A 239 -5.08 18.15 15.40
C PRO A 239 -4.61 16.78 15.92
N ALA A 240 -4.95 16.44 17.16
CA ALA A 240 -4.59 15.14 17.74
C ALA A 240 -5.38 13.98 17.12
N LEU A 241 -6.68 14.18 16.84
CA LEU A 241 -7.50 13.19 16.15
C LEU A 241 -7.10 13.03 14.68
N GLU A 242 -6.79 14.13 13.98
CA GLU A 242 -6.33 14.08 12.58
C GLU A 242 -5.06 13.24 12.44
N GLU A 243 -4.08 13.49 13.31
CA GLU A 243 -2.81 12.75 13.31
C GLU A 243 -3.03 11.27 13.66
N ARG A 244 -3.90 10.98 14.65
CA ARG A 244 -4.28 9.61 14.99
C ARG A 244 -4.97 8.90 13.82
N ALA A 245 -5.89 9.55 13.12
CA ALA A 245 -6.59 8.99 11.97
C ALA A 245 -5.62 8.73 10.80
N GLY A 246 -4.75 9.69 10.49
CA GLY A 246 -3.69 9.56 9.49
C GLY A 246 -2.73 8.39 9.79
N GLN A 247 -2.28 8.24 11.04
CA GLN A 247 -1.44 7.12 11.44
C GLN A 247 -2.18 5.78 11.38
N ALA A 248 -3.45 5.75 11.80
CA ALA A 248 -4.26 4.55 11.80
C ALA A 248 -4.50 4.05 10.37
N ILE A 249 -4.89 4.92 9.45
CA ILE A 249 -5.16 4.53 8.06
C ILE A 249 -3.88 4.10 7.33
N ARG A 250 -2.73 4.71 7.64
CA ARG A 250 -1.43 4.27 7.12
C ARG A 250 -1.09 2.86 7.57
N LYS A 251 -1.26 2.56 8.86
CA LYS A 251 -1.04 1.20 9.38
C LYS A 251 -1.97 0.18 8.72
N LEU A 252 -3.23 0.55 8.44
CA LEU A 252 -4.14 -0.31 7.70
C LEU A 252 -3.65 -0.56 6.27
N ALA A 253 -3.26 0.50 5.57
CA ALA A 253 -2.77 0.42 4.21
C ALA A 253 -1.47 -0.39 4.12
N ASP A 254 -0.55 -0.23 5.07
CA ASP A 254 0.69 -1.01 5.15
C ASP A 254 0.38 -2.50 5.35
N ARG A 255 -0.53 -2.86 6.27
CA ARG A 255 -0.98 -4.25 6.47
C ARG A 255 -1.62 -4.83 5.22
N LEU A 256 -2.50 -4.08 4.57
CA LEU A 256 -3.13 -4.54 3.34
C LEU A 256 -2.10 -4.73 2.23
N SER A 257 -1.16 -3.80 2.11
CA SER A 257 -0.08 -3.89 1.12
C SER A 257 0.78 -5.14 1.38
N GLU A 258 1.17 -5.41 2.64
CA GLU A 258 1.88 -6.64 3.02
C GLU A 258 1.09 -7.90 2.65
N ARG A 259 -0.23 -7.90 2.92
CA ARG A 259 -1.12 -9.03 2.58
C ARG A 259 -1.34 -9.17 1.07
N LEU A 260 -1.14 -8.12 0.28
CA LEU A 260 -1.13 -8.17 -1.18
C LEU A 260 0.26 -8.44 -1.78
N GLY A 261 1.25 -8.76 -0.93
CA GLY A 261 2.62 -9.09 -1.34
C GLY A 261 3.50 -7.89 -1.63
N ALA A 262 3.06 -6.66 -1.33
CA ALA A 262 3.94 -5.50 -1.39
C ALA A 262 4.99 -5.60 -0.28
N TRP A 263 6.26 -5.56 -0.66
CA TRP A 263 7.34 -5.57 0.29
C TRP A 263 7.47 -4.21 0.99
N ARG A 264 7.59 -4.18 2.34
CA ARG A 264 7.81 -2.97 3.14
C ARG A 264 8.79 -2.02 2.47
N ARG A 265 8.27 -0.92 1.92
CA ARG A 265 9.12 0.18 1.44
C ARG A 265 9.61 0.97 2.67
N PRO A 266 10.90 1.33 2.74
CA PRO A 266 11.44 2.12 3.84
C PRO A 266 10.72 3.48 4.01
#